data_AF-Q6FQZ2-F1
#
_entry.id   AF-Q6FQZ2-F1
#
_cell.length_a   1.000
_cell.length_b   1.000
_cell.length_c   1.000
_cell.angle_alpha   90.00
_cell.angle_beta   90.00
_cell.angle_gamma   90.00
#
_symmetry.space_group_name_H-M   'P 1'
#
loop_
_entity.id
_entity.type
_entity.pdbx_description
1 polymer ?
#
loop_
_entity_poly.entity_id
_entity_poly.type
_entity_poly.pdbx_seq_one_letter_code
_entity_poly.pdbx_strand_id
1 'polypeptide(L)'
;MSEQNSEQYFEALCEQEQALQDNHEHLKSVLNILGNVVDEEASDEDIVTSLGKLSKTVKVLVDSSVDLRYKKFRVTDVRFAPQAAEQSRFGGNSNDHLRQIQKSGRLREYVSVLEAIYNDSLTYINLLTKLSVNLAKQIEFADHSVSEFLLEDWKPPHELQSILEKFVDMEEDPEVLNDQLNKYMDNIKMERAKYSLENKYSLQEQLKTLESELSRWRDAWVNIESLMFGDSPNSMKGMLQNIESMKKELSPTAEN
;
A
#
# COMPACT_ATOMS: atom_id res chain seq x y z
N MET A 1 -42.53 3.65 18.09
CA MET A 1 -43.12 2.31 18.00
C MET A 1 -42.28 1.25 18.73
N SER A 2 -40.94 1.33 18.76
CA SER A 2 -40.11 0.42 19.57
C SER A 2 -40.38 0.53 21.09
N GLU A 3 -40.47 1.75 21.62
CA GLU A 3 -40.75 1.99 23.05
C GLU A 3 -42.10 1.44 23.50
N GLN A 4 -43.17 1.67 22.73
CA GLN A 4 -44.52 1.15 23.04
C GLN A 4 -44.57 -0.38 23.04
N ASN A 5 -43.83 -1.05 22.15
CA ASN A 5 -43.76 -2.51 22.12
C ASN A 5 -42.91 -3.07 23.28
N SER A 6 -41.87 -2.33 23.69
CA SER A 6 -41.07 -2.66 24.87
C SER A 6 -41.89 -2.50 26.15
N GLU A 7 -42.69 -1.44 26.25
CA GLU A 7 -43.62 -1.21 27.37
C GLU A 7 -44.68 -2.32 27.42
N GLN A 8 -45.27 -2.70 26.28
CA GLN A 8 -46.25 -3.79 26.21
C GLN A 8 -45.65 -5.16 26.56
N TYR A 9 -44.40 -5.43 26.15
CA TYR A 9 -43.72 -6.67 26.53
C TYR A 9 -43.41 -6.71 28.02
N PHE A 10 -42.94 -5.59 28.57
CA PHE A 10 -42.66 -5.45 29.99
C PHE A 10 -43.94 -5.59 30.84
N GLU A 11 -45.04 -4.96 30.43
CA GLU A 11 -46.34 -5.07 31.08
C GLU A 11 -46.86 -6.53 31.09
N ALA A 12 -46.76 -7.22 29.94
CA ALA A 12 -47.16 -8.63 29.85
C ALA A 12 -46.32 -9.56 30.75
N LEU A 13 -45.02 -9.27 30.92
CA LEU A 13 -44.16 -9.98 31.86
C LEU A 13 -44.57 -9.75 33.32
N CYS A 14 -44.90 -8.52 33.70
CA CYS A 14 -45.38 -8.20 35.05
C CYS A 14 -46.72 -8.90 35.35
N GLU A 15 -47.66 -8.93 34.40
CA GLU A 15 -48.91 -9.68 34.57
C GLU A 15 -48.69 -11.19 34.74
N GLN A 16 -47.70 -11.76 34.04
CA GLN A 16 -47.34 -13.17 34.16
C GLN A 16 -46.72 -13.48 35.53
N GLU A 17 -45.87 -12.59 36.05
CA GLU A 17 -45.28 -12.71 37.38
C GLU A 17 -46.36 -12.69 38.47
N GLN A 18 -47.35 -11.81 38.35
CA GLN A 18 -48.48 -11.77 39.27
C GLN A 18 -49.28 -13.10 39.28
N ALA A 19 -49.60 -13.65 38.09
CA ALA A 19 -50.30 -14.94 38.02
C ALA A 19 -49.47 -16.11 38.56
N LEU A 20 -48.14 -16.05 38.44
CA LEU A 20 -47.25 -17.07 38.98
C LEU A 20 -47.28 -17.06 40.51
N GLN A 21 -47.28 -15.87 41.11
CA GLN A 21 -47.37 -15.71 42.55
C GLN A 21 -48.70 -16.26 43.09
N ASP A 22 -49.82 -15.90 42.47
CA ASP A 22 -51.14 -16.41 42.86
C ASP A 22 -51.22 -17.94 42.76
N ASN A 23 -50.67 -18.51 41.68
CA ASN A 23 -50.62 -19.96 41.50
C ASN A 23 -49.80 -20.67 42.58
N HIS A 24 -48.66 -20.09 42.94
CA HIS A 24 -47.77 -20.61 43.96
C HIS A 24 -48.41 -20.58 45.36
N GLU A 25 -49.17 -19.54 45.69
CA GLU A 25 -49.91 -19.46 46.96
C GLU A 25 -51.04 -20.51 47.05
N HIS A 26 -51.78 -20.73 45.96
CA HIS A 26 -52.78 -21.79 45.88
C HIS A 26 -52.15 -23.19 45.98
N LEU A 27 -50.99 -23.41 45.36
CA LEU A 27 -50.28 -24.68 45.44
C LEU A 27 -49.81 -24.96 46.88
N LYS A 28 -49.22 -23.97 47.55
CA LYS A 28 -48.85 -24.08 48.97
C LYS A 28 -50.05 -24.41 49.85
N SER A 29 -51.19 -23.78 49.60
CA SER A 29 -52.43 -24.05 50.33
C SER A 29 -52.91 -25.50 50.14
N VAL A 30 -52.85 -26.02 48.91
CA VAL A 30 -53.17 -27.42 48.61
C VAL A 30 -52.19 -28.38 49.28
N LEU A 31 -50.89 -28.09 49.25
CA LEU A 31 -49.87 -28.91 49.91
C LEU A 31 -50.05 -28.94 51.43
N ASN A 32 -50.40 -27.81 52.05
CA ASN A 32 -50.70 -27.76 53.48
C ASN A 32 -51.94 -28.61 53.83
N ILE A 33 -53.00 -28.54 53.01
CA ILE A 33 -54.21 -29.36 53.21
C ILE A 33 -53.90 -30.84 53.02
N LEU A 34 -53.09 -31.20 52.01
CA LEU A 34 -52.65 -32.57 51.80
C LEU A 34 -51.77 -33.07 52.95
N GLY A 35 -50.88 -32.23 53.49
CA GLY A 35 -50.09 -32.54 54.68
C GLY A 35 -50.98 -32.89 55.88
N ASN A 36 -52.02 -32.09 56.13
CA ASN A 36 -52.99 -32.36 57.21
C ASN A 36 -53.85 -33.60 56.98
N VAL A 37 -54.05 -34.04 55.73
CA VAL A 37 -54.80 -35.26 55.38
C VAL A 37 -53.94 -36.51 55.53
N VAL A 38 -52.61 -36.38 55.40
CA VAL A 38 -51.64 -37.47 55.49
C VAL A 38 -51.14 -37.67 56.93
N ASP A 39 -51.47 -36.75 57.84
CA ASP A 39 -51.03 -36.81 59.23
C ASP A 39 -51.74 -37.94 60.01
N GLU A 40 -50.97 -38.86 60.58
CA GLU A 40 -51.48 -40.08 61.25
C GLU A 40 -52.20 -39.78 62.59
N GLU A 41 -52.05 -38.56 63.12
CA GLU A 41 -52.70 -38.10 64.36
C GLU A 41 -54.04 -37.38 64.15
N ALA A 42 -54.50 -37.24 62.90
CA ALA A 42 -55.74 -36.50 62.58
C ALA A 42 -57.02 -37.32 62.85
N SER A 43 -58.04 -36.67 63.42
CA SER A 43 -59.38 -37.26 63.59
C SER A 43 -60.08 -37.45 62.24
N ASP A 44 -60.84 -38.53 62.07
CA ASP A 44 -61.59 -38.82 60.84
C ASP A 44 -62.50 -37.64 60.39
N GLU A 45 -63.04 -36.88 61.35
CA GLU A 45 -63.83 -35.67 61.05
C GLU A 45 -62.98 -34.53 60.45
N ASP A 46 -61.73 -34.38 60.88
CA ASP A 46 -60.78 -33.38 60.36
C ASP A 46 -60.27 -33.76 58.96
N ILE A 47 -60.14 -35.07 58.69
CA ILE A 47 -59.80 -35.60 57.37
C ILE A 47 -60.93 -35.33 56.38
N VAL A 48 -62.18 -35.58 56.75
CA VAL A 48 -63.34 -35.34 55.87
C VAL A 48 -63.53 -33.85 55.58
N THR A 49 -63.35 -32.97 56.57
CA THR A 49 -63.43 -31.51 56.35
C THR A 49 -62.25 -30.99 55.51
N SER A 50 -61.06 -31.55 55.68
CA SER A 50 -59.88 -31.24 54.87
C SER A 50 -60.03 -31.73 53.43
N LEU A 51 -60.62 -32.90 53.18
CA LEU A 51 -60.98 -33.39 51.85
C LEU A 51 -62.04 -32.49 51.17
N GLY A 52 -63.02 -32.02 51.93
CA GLY A 52 -64.00 -31.04 51.46
C GLY A 52 -63.36 -29.72 51.02
N LYS A 53 -62.41 -29.19 51.82
CA LYS A 53 -61.62 -27.99 51.50
C LYS A 53 -60.70 -28.23 50.31
N LEU A 54 -60.05 -29.40 50.25
CA LEU A 54 -59.16 -29.81 49.16
C LEU A 54 -59.89 -29.76 47.81
N SER A 55 -61.12 -30.29 47.74
CA SER A 55 -61.91 -30.28 46.51
C SER A 55 -62.17 -28.86 45.96
N LYS A 56 -62.27 -27.85 46.84
CA LYS A 56 -62.48 -26.46 46.47
C LYS A 56 -61.17 -25.79 46.05
N THR A 57 -60.09 -26.00 46.81
CA THR A 57 -58.77 -25.41 46.51
C THR A 57 -58.14 -26.00 45.26
N VAL A 58 -58.40 -27.27 44.95
CA VAL A 58 -57.94 -27.89 43.70
C VAL A 58 -58.59 -27.25 42.47
N LYS A 59 -59.88 -26.89 42.52
CA LYS A 59 -60.54 -26.18 41.42
C LYS A 59 -59.90 -24.81 41.18
N VAL A 60 -59.68 -24.05 42.25
CA VAL A 60 -59.02 -22.72 42.18
C VAL A 60 -57.60 -22.84 41.65
N LEU A 61 -56.85 -23.87 42.05
CA LEU A 61 -55.49 -24.12 41.54
C LEU A 61 -55.49 -24.41 40.03
N VAL A 62 -56.45 -25.20 39.55
CA VAL A 62 -56.60 -25.51 38.12
C VAL A 62 -56.93 -24.23 37.33
N ASP A 63 -57.88 -23.43 37.80
CA ASP A 63 -58.25 -22.16 37.15
C ASP A 63 -57.06 -21.19 37.09
N SER A 64 -56.32 -21.05 38.20
CA SER A 64 -55.08 -20.26 38.26
C SER A 64 -53.99 -20.79 37.33
N SER A 65 -53.86 -22.11 37.16
CA SER A 65 -52.90 -22.71 36.23
C SER A 65 -53.25 -22.43 34.77
N VAL A 66 -54.55 -22.40 34.44
CA VAL A 66 -55.03 -22.03 33.10
C VAL A 66 -54.72 -20.56 32.81
N ASP A 67 -54.95 -19.65 33.76
CA ASP A 67 -54.61 -18.22 33.62
C ASP A 67 -53.11 -18.02 33.38
N LEU A 68 -52.25 -18.69 34.16
CA LEU A 68 -50.79 -18.62 33.99
C LEU A 68 -50.35 -19.09 32.60
N ARG A 69 -50.94 -20.17 32.07
CA ARG A 69 -50.65 -20.65 30.71
C ARG A 69 -51.10 -19.64 29.65
N TYR A 70 -52.27 -19.05 29.81
CA TYR A 70 -52.77 -18.03 28.90
C TYR A 70 -51.84 -16.80 28.85
N LYS A 71 -51.43 -16.30 30.02
CA LYS A 71 -50.49 -15.17 30.10
C LYS A 71 -49.12 -15.49 29.51
N LYS A 72 -48.62 -16.72 29.68
CA LYS A 72 -47.41 -17.18 29.01
C LYS A 72 -47.52 -17.12 27.48
N PHE A 73 -48.65 -17.53 26.91
CA PHE A 73 -48.88 -17.41 25.46
C PHE A 73 -48.93 -15.95 25.00
N ARG A 74 -49.61 -15.08 25.77
CA ARG A 74 -49.63 -13.63 25.50
C ARG A 74 -48.22 -13.03 25.50
N VAL A 75 -47.37 -13.38 26.46
CA VAL A 75 -45.98 -12.90 26.53
C VAL A 75 -45.17 -13.38 25.33
N THR A 76 -45.34 -14.63 24.90
CA THR A 76 -44.67 -15.13 23.69
C THR A 76 -45.15 -14.39 22.44
N ASP A 77 -46.45 -14.16 22.31
CA ASP A 77 -47.00 -13.45 21.16
C ASP A 77 -46.49 -12.02 21.07
N VAL A 78 -46.46 -11.28 22.19
CA VAL A 78 -45.93 -9.91 22.25
C VAL A 78 -44.43 -9.87 21.96
N ARG A 79 -43.66 -10.87 22.39
CA ARG A 79 -42.22 -10.97 22.09
C ARG A 79 -41.94 -11.23 20.61
N PHE A 80 -42.73 -12.10 19.98
CA PHE A 80 -42.47 -12.56 18.61
C PHE A 80 -43.22 -11.73 17.54
N ALA A 81 -44.30 -11.03 17.90
CA ALA A 81 -45.00 -10.09 17.01
C ALA A 81 -44.07 -9.04 16.35
N PRO A 82 -43.16 -8.36 17.07
CA PRO A 82 -42.23 -7.43 16.44
C PRO A 82 -41.19 -8.15 15.59
N GLN A 83 -40.68 -9.31 16.01
CA GLN A 83 -39.66 -10.05 15.24
C GLN A 83 -40.19 -10.60 13.91
N ALA A 84 -41.44 -11.07 13.86
CA ALA A 84 -42.09 -11.51 12.63
C ALA A 84 -42.40 -10.34 11.67
N ALA A 85 -42.74 -9.17 12.22
CA ALA A 85 -42.90 -7.94 11.45
C ALA A 85 -41.56 -7.36 10.97
N GLU A 86 -40.46 -7.55 11.71
CA GLU A 86 -39.12 -7.08 11.35
C GLU A 86 -38.45 -8.00 10.31
N GLN A 87 -38.57 -9.32 10.43
CA GLN A 87 -37.99 -10.27 9.48
C GLN A 87 -38.71 -10.29 8.13
N SER A 88 -40.03 -10.07 8.11
CA SER A 88 -40.79 -9.89 6.86
C SER A 88 -40.56 -8.52 6.19
N ARG A 89 -39.88 -7.59 6.88
CA ARG A 89 -39.60 -6.22 6.43
C ARG A 89 -38.12 -5.91 6.34
N PHE A 90 -37.31 -6.87 5.88
CA PHE A 90 -35.93 -6.63 5.40
C PHE A 90 -35.86 -5.63 4.21
N GLY A 91 -36.95 -4.96 3.86
CA GLY A 91 -37.00 -3.91 2.84
C GLY A 91 -37.64 -2.56 3.26
N GLY A 92 -38.02 -2.30 4.53
CA GLY A 92 -38.84 -1.08 4.77
C GLY A 92 -38.80 -0.35 6.12
N ASN A 93 -38.77 -1.02 7.28
CA ASN A 93 -39.11 -0.35 8.56
C ASN A 93 -38.05 -0.37 9.66
N SER A 94 -36.95 -1.12 9.54
CA SER A 94 -35.79 -0.97 10.45
C SER A 94 -35.13 0.40 10.33
N ASN A 95 -35.44 1.13 9.26
CA ASN A 95 -34.96 2.48 9.03
C ASN A 95 -35.86 3.57 9.63
N ASP A 96 -36.94 3.32 10.38
CA ASP A 96 -37.77 4.45 10.88
C ASP A 96 -37.01 5.35 11.88
N HIS A 97 -36.15 4.77 12.72
CA HIS A 97 -35.21 5.53 13.55
C HIS A 97 -34.12 6.22 12.70
N LEU A 98 -33.61 5.52 11.68
CA LEU A 98 -32.63 6.09 10.74
C LEU A 98 -33.24 7.15 9.80
N ARG A 99 -34.55 7.13 9.54
CA ARG A 99 -35.31 8.09 8.73
C ARG A 99 -35.52 9.39 9.47
N GLN A 100 -35.64 9.35 10.80
CA GLN A 100 -35.56 10.56 11.63
C GLN A 100 -34.16 11.19 11.55
N ILE A 101 -33.10 10.37 11.52
CA ILE A 101 -31.70 10.82 11.43
C ILE A 101 -31.37 11.33 10.00
N GLN A 102 -31.89 10.69 8.95
CA GLN A 102 -31.71 11.06 7.54
C GLN A 102 -32.26 12.44 7.18
N LYS A 103 -33.12 13.05 8.02
CA LYS A 103 -33.55 14.44 7.84
C LYS A 103 -32.44 15.47 8.09
N SER A 104 -31.29 15.03 8.62
CA SER A 104 -30.09 15.87 8.69
C SER A 104 -29.27 15.72 7.41
N GLY A 105 -29.37 16.69 6.50
CA GLY A 105 -28.60 16.72 5.23
C GLY A 105 -27.08 16.55 5.41
N ARG A 106 -26.59 16.82 6.62
CA ARG A 106 -25.19 16.66 7.06
C ARG A 106 -24.65 15.23 6.96
N LEU A 107 -25.47 14.20 7.13
CA LEU A 107 -24.98 12.81 7.01
C LEU A 107 -24.64 12.48 5.56
N ARG A 108 -25.44 12.96 4.61
CA ARG A 108 -25.16 12.77 3.18
C ARG A 108 -23.90 13.53 2.76
N GLU A 109 -23.76 14.77 3.22
CA GLU A 109 -22.54 15.56 2.99
C GLU A 109 -21.31 14.85 3.55
N TYR A 110 -21.37 14.38 4.80
CA TYR A 110 -20.28 13.65 5.43
C TYR A 110 -19.88 12.38 4.66
N VAL A 111 -20.86 11.55 4.27
CA VAL A 111 -20.60 10.35 3.46
C VAL A 111 -19.99 10.72 2.11
N SER A 112 -20.50 11.76 1.44
CA SER A 112 -19.95 12.19 0.15
C SER A 112 -18.51 12.71 0.25
N VAL A 113 -18.16 13.41 1.34
CA VAL A 113 -16.80 13.87 1.60
C VAL A 113 -15.88 12.68 1.88
N LEU A 114 -16.34 11.68 2.63
CA LEU A 114 -15.58 10.46 2.86
C LEU A 114 -15.34 9.67 1.57
N GLU A 115 -16.36 9.52 0.73
CA GLU A 115 -16.23 8.87 -0.57
C GLU A 115 -15.27 9.63 -1.48
N ALA A 116 -15.31 10.97 -1.49
CA ALA A 116 -14.37 11.80 -2.23
C ALA A 116 -12.93 11.62 -1.75
N ILE A 117 -12.68 11.73 -0.44
CA ILE A 117 -11.35 11.52 0.16
C ILE A 117 -10.83 10.11 -0.14
N TYR A 118 -11.70 9.11 -0.04
CA TYR A 118 -11.32 7.73 -0.34
C TYR A 118 -10.91 7.57 -1.80
N ASN A 119 -11.69 8.09 -2.73
CA ASN A 119 -11.35 8.07 -4.15
C ASN A 119 -10.06 8.84 -4.44
N ASP A 120 -9.90 10.04 -3.90
CA ASP A 120 -8.69 10.85 -4.09
C ASP A 120 -7.45 10.14 -3.54
N SER A 121 -7.56 9.50 -2.36
CA SER A 121 -6.47 8.73 -1.77
C SER A 121 -6.04 7.53 -2.62
N LEU A 122 -7.02 6.79 -3.18
CA LEU A 122 -6.74 5.69 -4.11
C LEU A 122 -6.08 6.20 -5.38
N THR A 123 -6.55 7.34 -5.90
CA THR A 123 -6.00 7.96 -7.10
C THR A 123 -4.56 8.40 -6.85
N TYR A 124 -4.28 9.02 -5.71
CA TYR A 124 -2.94 9.43 -5.29
C TYR A 124 -1.96 8.25 -5.17
N ILE A 125 -2.35 7.18 -4.48
CA ILE A 125 -1.52 5.98 -4.35
C ILE A 125 -1.23 5.35 -5.72
N ASN A 126 -2.23 5.33 -6.60
CA ASN A 126 -2.08 4.80 -7.94
C ASN A 126 -1.14 5.66 -8.81
N LEU A 127 -1.20 6.99 -8.64
CA LEU A 127 -0.30 7.94 -9.31
C LEU A 127 1.16 7.76 -8.89
N LEU A 128 1.42 7.48 -7.61
CA LEU A 128 2.78 7.27 -7.10
C LEU A 128 3.42 5.96 -7.56
N THR A 129 2.63 4.92 -7.84
CA THR A 129 3.15 3.55 -8.03
C THR A 129 3.00 3.03 -9.45
N LYS A 130 1.77 3.02 -9.99
CA LYS A 130 1.49 2.43 -11.30
C LYS A 130 1.61 3.42 -12.43
N LEU A 131 1.26 4.68 -12.17
CA LEU A 131 1.29 5.76 -13.16
C LEU A 131 2.49 6.69 -12.96
N SER A 132 3.45 6.32 -12.11
CA SER A 132 4.67 7.08 -11.91
C SER A 132 5.49 7.09 -13.19
N VAL A 133 5.90 8.28 -13.62
CA VAL A 133 6.81 8.46 -14.75
C VAL A 133 8.20 8.71 -14.19
N ASN A 134 9.15 7.86 -14.57
CA ASN A 134 10.54 7.97 -14.18
C ASN A 134 11.36 8.73 -15.24
N LEU A 135 12.50 9.27 -14.82
CA LEU A 135 13.46 9.90 -15.71
C LEU A 135 14.03 8.90 -16.73
N ALA A 136 14.39 9.41 -17.91
CA ALA A 136 15.15 8.64 -18.88
C ALA A 136 16.54 8.32 -18.31
N LYS A 137 16.83 7.02 -18.14
CA LYS A 137 18.10 6.54 -17.59
C LYS A 137 19.20 6.59 -18.67
N GLN A 138 19.78 7.77 -18.90
CA GLN A 138 21.01 7.91 -19.69
C GLN A 138 22.22 7.61 -18.79
N ILE A 139 22.97 6.56 -19.13
CA ILE A 139 24.05 6.03 -18.30
C ILE A 139 25.39 6.33 -18.98
N GLU A 140 26.23 7.12 -18.33
CA GLU A 140 27.60 7.44 -18.74
C GLU A 140 28.51 7.26 -17.51
N PHE A 141 29.55 6.43 -17.61
CA PHE A 141 30.51 6.21 -16.52
C PHE A 141 31.88 6.75 -16.89
N ALA A 142 32.49 7.45 -15.94
CA ALA A 142 33.88 7.90 -16.04
C ALA A 142 34.89 6.81 -15.63
N ASP A 143 34.45 5.79 -14.87
CA ASP A 143 35.34 4.74 -14.37
C ASP A 143 35.44 3.57 -15.35
N HIS A 144 36.64 3.41 -15.91
CA HIS A 144 37.03 2.37 -16.85
C HIS A 144 37.03 0.95 -16.23
N SER A 145 36.95 0.82 -14.91
CA SER A 145 37.03 -0.46 -14.20
C SER A 145 35.70 -1.20 -14.08
N VAL A 146 34.58 -0.52 -14.33
CA VAL A 146 33.23 -1.09 -14.21
C VAL A 146 32.77 -1.62 -15.56
N SER A 147 32.74 -2.95 -15.73
CA SER A 147 32.31 -3.61 -16.97
C SER A 147 30.84 -4.03 -16.99
N GLU A 148 30.20 -4.17 -15.83
CA GLU A 148 28.81 -4.60 -15.69
C GLU A 148 28.07 -3.63 -14.75
N PHE A 149 26.85 -3.23 -15.12
CA PHE A 149 26.05 -2.28 -14.34
C PHE A 149 24.62 -2.76 -14.16
N LEU A 150 24.14 -2.69 -12.92
CA LEU A 150 22.74 -2.91 -12.58
C LEU A 150 21.97 -1.61 -12.82
N LEU A 151 21.04 -1.64 -13.77
CA LEU A 151 20.24 -0.48 -14.21
C LEU A 151 19.41 0.19 -13.08
N GLU A 152 19.30 -0.48 -11.92
CA GLU A 152 18.56 -0.01 -10.74
C GLU A 152 19.36 0.99 -9.90
N ASP A 153 20.70 0.93 -9.92
CA ASP A 153 21.55 1.79 -9.09
C ASP A 153 21.78 3.19 -9.70
N TRP A 154 21.19 3.46 -10.86
CA TRP A 154 21.33 4.75 -11.53
C TRP A 154 20.62 5.84 -10.73
N LYS A 155 21.34 6.92 -10.45
CA LYS A 155 20.82 8.11 -9.76
C LYS A 155 20.98 9.33 -10.66
N PRO A 156 20.00 10.27 -10.62
CA PRO A 156 20.12 11.52 -11.34
C PRO A 156 21.28 12.36 -10.80
N PRO A 157 21.80 13.31 -11.60
CA PRO A 157 22.79 14.29 -11.13
C PRO A 157 22.26 15.06 -9.92
N HIS A 158 23.14 15.38 -8.96
CA HIS A 158 22.77 16.05 -7.72
C HIS A 158 22.02 17.38 -7.95
N GLU A 159 22.45 18.17 -8.93
CA GLU A 159 21.79 19.44 -9.27
C GLU A 159 20.34 19.26 -9.75
N LEU A 160 20.08 18.23 -10.57
CA LEU A 160 18.72 17.91 -11.00
C LEU A 160 17.89 17.37 -9.83
N GLN A 161 18.48 16.53 -8.98
CA GLN A 161 17.79 15.99 -7.81
C GLN A 161 17.36 17.11 -6.86
N SER A 162 18.22 18.09 -6.59
CA SER A 162 17.87 19.23 -5.74
C SER A 162 16.74 20.09 -6.31
N ILE A 163 16.61 20.21 -7.63
CA ILE A 163 15.49 20.91 -8.27
C ILE A 163 14.20 20.08 -8.14
N LEU A 164 14.29 18.76 -8.35
CA LEU A 164 13.13 17.85 -8.27
C LEU A 164 12.59 17.69 -6.85
N GLU A 165 13.45 17.69 -5.82
CA GLU A 165 13.02 17.58 -4.42
C GLU A 165 12.16 18.78 -4.00
N LYS A 166 12.44 19.98 -4.53
CA LYS A 166 11.65 21.18 -4.25
C LYS A 166 10.22 21.13 -4.78
N PHE A 167 9.93 20.31 -5.80
CA PHE A 167 8.55 20.10 -6.25
C PHE A 167 7.67 19.36 -5.23
N VAL A 168 8.28 18.74 -4.22
CA VAL A 168 7.54 18.10 -3.12
C VAL A 168 7.10 19.13 -2.07
N ASP A 169 7.79 20.26 -1.97
CA ASP A 169 7.50 21.30 -1.00
C ASP A 169 6.34 22.19 -1.47
N MET A 170 5.28 22.27 -0.64
CA MET A 170 4.05 23.02 -0.97
C MET A 170 4.23 24.56 -0.98
N GLU A 171 5.39 25.08 -0.58
CA GLU A 171 5.64 26.52 -0.46
C GLU A 171 6.16 27.16 -1.75
N GLU A 172 6.71 26.38 -2.69
CA GLU A 172 7.28 26.90 -3.92
C GLU A 172 6.27 26.88 -5.08
N ASP A 173 6.23 27.96 -5.86
CA ASP A 173 5.37 28.07 -7.03
C ASP A 173 5.87 27.12 -8.15
N PRO A 174 5.02 26.20 -8.66
CA PRO A 174 5.40 25.28 -9.72
C PRO A 174 5.89 25.97 -10.99
N GLU A 175 5.45 27.21 -11.28
CA GLU A 175 5.92 27.96 -12.45
C GLU A 175 7.39 28.36 -12.31
N VAL A 176 7.79 28.84 -11.13
CA VAL A 176 9.17 29.24 -10.84
C VAL A 176 10.11 28.04 -10.88
N LEU A 177 9.66 26.90 -10.36
CA LEU A 177 10.41 25.64 -10.41
C LEU A 177 10.58 25.12 -11.84
N ASN A 178 9.54 25.23 -12.67
CA ASN A 178 9.62 24.86 -14.08
C ASN A 178 10.62 25.76 -14.85
N ASP A 179 10.66 27.05 -14.53
CA ASP A 179 11.65 27.97 -15.09
C ASP A 179 13.09 27.61 -14.67
N GLN A 180 13.29 27.20 -13.42
CA GLN A 180 14.60 26.69 -12.97
C GLN A 180 15.00 25.42 -13.71
N LEU A 181 14.07 24.50 -13.91
CA LEU A 181 14.30 23.27 -14.67
C LEU A 181 14.64 23.56 -16.14
N ASN A 182 13.92 24.49 -16.78
CA ASN A 182 14.20 24.89 -18.17
C ASN A 182 15.57 25.53 -18.31
N LYS A 183 15.96 26.42 -17.38
CA LYS A 183 17.31 27.01 -17.35
C LYS A 183 18.39 25.95 -17.19
N TYR A 184 18.17 24.97 -16.31
CA TYR A 184 19.09 23.84 -16.14
C TYR A 184 19.24 23.03 -17.43
N MET A 185 18.12 22.69 -18.08
CA MET A 185 18.12 21.95 -19.35
C MET A 185 18.82 22.73 -20.47
N ASP A 186 18.63 24.04 -20.53
CA ASP A 186 19.30 24.87 -21.53
C ASP A 186 20.81 24.99 -21.26
N ASN A 187 21.23 25.05 -20.00
CA ASN A 187 22.65 25.02 -19.65
C ASN A 187 23.31 23.70 -20.12
N ILE A 188 22.68 22.55 -19.87
CA ILE A 188 23.18 21.25 -20.36
C ILE A 188 23.31 21.23 -21.89
N LYS A 189 22.30 21.75 -22.61
CA LYS A 189 22.35 21.80 -24.08
C LYS A 189 23.52 22.66 -24.56
N MET A 190 23.73 23.82 -23.94
CA MET A 190 24.83 24.72 -24.29
C MET A 190 26.19 24.09 -24.00
N GLU A 191 26.37 23.48 -22.83
CA GLU A 191 27.62 22.81 -22.47
C GLU A 191 27.93 21.64 -23.41
N ARG A 192 26.96 20.75 -23.66
CA ARG A 192 27.14 19.64 -24.62
C ARG A 192 27.49 20.16 -26.02
N ALA A 193 26.81 21.21 -26.49
CA ALA A 193 27.10 21.79 -27.79
C ALA A 193 28.52 22.38 -27.85
N LYS A 194 28.93 23.12 -26.80
CA LYS A 194 30.27 23.69 -26.69
C LYS A 194 31.35 22.61 -26.76
N TYR A 195 31.27 21.60 -25.90
CA TYR A 195 32.28 20.53 -25.85
C TYR A 195 32.29 19.68 -27.12
N SER A 196 31.13 19.42 -27.73
CA SER A 196 31.04 18.69 -29.00
C SER A 196 31.70 19.45 -30.15
N LEU A 197 31.46 20.76 -30.24
CA LEU A 197 32.08 21.61 -31.25
C LEU A 197 33.59 21.72 -31.05
N GLU A 198 34.04 21.93 -29.81
CA GLU A 198 35.46 22.02 -29.49
C GLU A 198 36.19 20.72 -29.81
N ASN A 199 35.61 19.57 -29.44
CA ASN A 199 36.20 18.27 -29.73
C ASN A 199 36.26 17.99 -31.24
N LYS A 200 35.19 18.29 -31.97
CA LYS A 200 35.14 18.03 -33.42
C LYS A 200 36.04 18.95 -34.24
N TYR A 201 36.11 20.23 -33.92
CA TYR A 201 36.84 21.19 -34.75
C TYR A 201 38.25 21.44 -34.22
N SER A 202 38.42 21.69 -32.93
CA SER A 202 39.73 22.05 -32.38
C SER A 202 40.59 20.81 -32.15
N LEU A 203 40.09 19.81 -31.41
CA LEU A 203 40.90 18.63 -31.08
C LEU A 203 41.17 17.76 -32.31
N GLN A 204 40.21 17.62 -33.22
CA GLN A 204 40.43 16.87 -34.46
C GLN A 204 41.47 17.53 -35.37
N GLU A 205 41.49 18.85 -35.47
CA GLU A 205 42.49 19.58 -36.25
C GLU A 205 43.88 19.49 -35.62
N GLN A 206 43.97 19.61 -34.30
CA GLN A 206 45.22 19.40 -33.57
C GLN A 206 45.74 17.97 -33.73
N LEU A 207 44.86 16.97 -33.63
CA LEU A 207 45.23 15.57 -33.83
C LEU A 207 45.74 15.32 -35.25
N LYS A 208 45.07 15.85 -36.27
CA LYS A 208 45.51 15.73 -37.67
C LYS A 208 46.88 16.39 -37.89
N THR A 209 47.12 17.54 -37.25
CA THR A 209 48.41 18.23 -37.32
C THR A 209 49.49 17.39 -36.65
N LEU A 210 49.22 16.85 -35.45
CA LEU A 210 50.12 15.98 -34.72
C LEU A 210 50.45 14.70 -35.49
N GLU A 211 49.45 14.06 -36.12
CA GLU A 211 49.66 12.88 -36.97
C GLU A 211 50.58 13.19 -38.16
N SER A 212 50.41 14.35 -38.78
CA SER A 212 51.27 14.78 -39.90
C SER A 212 52.71 15.02 -39.44
N GLU A 213 52.90 15.64 -38.26
CA GLU A 213 54.22 15.84 -37.67
C GLU A 213 54.86 14.51 -37.28
N LEU A 214 54.11 13.61 -36.64
CA LEU A 214 54.56 12.28 -36.27
C LEU A 214 55.00 11.48 -37.51
N SER A 215 54.24 11.55 -38.60
CA SER A 215 54.63 10.92 -39.87
C SER A 215 55.93 11.50 -40.41
N ARG A 216 56.08 12.83 -40.38
CA ARG A 216 57.32 13.49 -40.83
C ARG A 216 58.52 13.08 -39.97
N TRP A 217 58.34 12.99 -38.66
CA TRP A 217 59.36 12.50 -37.73
C TRP A 217 59.71 11.03 -37.99
N ARG A 218 58.71 10.19 -38.26
CA ARG A 218 58.91 8.80 -38.63
C ARG A 218 59.71 8.67 -39.92
N ASP A 219 59.39 9.44 -40.95
CA ASP A 219 60.12 9.42 -42.23
C ASP A 219 61.55 9.92 -42.06
N ALA A 220 61.75 10.99 -41.28
CA ALA A 220 63.09 11.48 -40.95
C ALA A 220 63.91 10.43 -40.19
N TRP A 221 63.29 9.71 -39.24
CA TRP A 221 63.91 8.62 -38.51
C TRP A 221 64.33 7.48 -39.44
N VAL A 222 63.43 7.03 -40.33
CA VAL A 222 63.72 5.99 -41.32
C VAL A 222 64.83 6.42 -42.28
N ASN A 223 64.87 7.70 -42.69
CA ASN A 223 65.94 8.22 -43.52
C ASN A 223 67.30 8.21 -42.80
N ILE A 224 67.34 8.58 -41.52
CA ILE A 224 68.55 8.49 -40.69
C ILE A 224 68.98 7.03 -40.52
N GLU A 225 68.03 6.13 -40.26
CA GLU A 225 68.28 4.69 -40.14
C GLU A 225 68.85 4.12 -41.45
N SER A 226 68.28 4.48 -42.60
CA SER A 226 68.79 4.09 -43.92
C SER A 226 70.20 4.65 -44.19
N LEU A 227 70.49 5.88 -43.78
CA LEU A 227 71.82 6.47 -43.92
C LEU A 227 72.85 5.78 -43.03
N MET A 228 72.49 5.42 -41.79
CA MET A 228 73.43 4.81 -40.83
C MET A 228 73.61 3.30 -41.06
N PHE A 229 72.51 2.59 -41.26
CA PHE A 229 72.44 1.13 -41.23
C PHE A 229 71.92 0.48 -42.52
N GLY A 230 71.45 1.27 -43.49
CA GLY A 230 70.96 0.75 -44.76
C GLY A 230 72.04 0.05 -45.56
N ASP A 231 71.65 -0.82 -46.47
CA ASP A 231 72.58 -1.58 -47.32
C ASP A 231 72.97 -0.82 -48.62
N SER A 232 72.73 0.48 -48.67
CA SER A 232 73.17 1.35 -49.77
C SER A 232 74.70 1.54 -49.73
N PRO A 233 75.41 1.58 -50.87
CA PRO A 233 76.86 1.85 -50.89
C PRO A 233 77.24 3.23 -50.33
N ASN A 234 76.28 4.16 -50.27
CA ASN A 234 76.43 5.49 -49.68
C ASN A 234 75.98 5.56 -48.20
N SER A 235 75.52 4.45 -47.61
CA SER A 235 75.27 4.40 -46.17
C SER A 235 76.58 4.34 -45.41
N MET A 236 76.61 4.73 -44.14
CA MET A 236 77.83 4.63 -43.32
C MET A 236 78.34 3.19 -43.23
N LYS A 237 77.45 2.20 -43.08
CA LYS A 237 77.81 0.78 -43.11
C LYS A 237 78.44 0.36 -44.44
N GLY A 238 77.85 0.77 -45.58
CA GLY A 238 78.36 0.48 -46.91
C GLY A 238 79.68 1.20 -47.21
N MET A 239 79.82 2.46 -46.81
CA MET A 239 81.06 3.24 -46.92
C MET A 239 82.18 2.63 -46.08
N LEU A 240 81.89 2.17 -44.86
CA LEU A 240 82.86 1.46 -44.02
C LEU A 240 83.29 0.13 -44.65
N GLN A 241 82.37 -0.65 -45.21
CA GLN A 241 82.69 -1.87 -45.95
C GLN A 241 83.54 -1.60 -47.20
N ASN A 242 83.24 -0.54 -47.95
CA ASN A 242 84.02 -0.12 -49.12
C ASN A 242 85.42 0.38 -48.72
N ILE A 243 85.55 1.08 -47.59
CA ILE A 243 86.86 1.47 -47.05
C ILE A 243 87.65 0.23 -46.61
N GLU A 244 87.00 -0.76 -45.98
CA GLU A 244 87.63 -2.04 -45.63
C GLU A 244 88.06 -2.84 -46.87
N SER A 245 87.27 -2.86 -47.95
CA SER A 245 87.63 -3.52 -49.20
C SER A 245 88.77 -2.80 -49.91
N MET A 246 88.72 -1.47 -50.03
CA MET A 246 89.84 -0.67 -50.55
C MET A 246 91.10 -0.86 -49.71
N LYS A 247 90.99 -0.92 -48.38
CA LYS A 247 92.12 -1.21 -47.50
C LYS A 247 92.70 -2.60 -47.76
N LYS A 248 91.88 -3.61 -48.05
CA LYS A 248 92.34 -4.96 -48.46
C LYS A 248 93.04 -4.94 -49.83
N GLU A 249 92.59 -4.09 -50.77
CA GLU A 249 93.24 -3.91 -52.08
C GLU A 249 94.52 -3.07 -52.01
N LEU A 250 94.60 -2.11 -51.07
CA LEU A 250 95.77 -1.25 -50.81
C LEU A 250 96.80 -1.87 -49.87
N SER A 251 96.41 -2.85 -49.04
CA SER A 251 97.35 -3.74 -48.36
C SER A 251 97.96 -4.64 -49.44
N PRO A 252 99.15 -4.31 -49.96
CA PRO A 252 99.59 -4.70 -51.29
C PRO A 252 99.99 -6.19 -51.29
N THR A 253 100.18 -6.90 -52.41
CA THR A 253 101.33 -6.68 -53.32
C THR A 253 102.59 -6.15 -52.60
N ALA A 254 102.79 -6.56 -51.35
CA ALA A 254 104.05 -6.57 -50.59
C ALA A 254 104.62 -7.99 -50.51
N GLU A 255 104.26 -8.85 -51.48
CA GLU A 255 104.92 -10.12 -51.75
C GLU A 255 104.98 -10.31 -53.27
N ASN A 256 105.92 -9.59 -53.90
CA ASN A 256 106.82 -10.02 -54.99
C ASN A 256 107.49 -8.82 -55.65
#